data_AF-A0A3P8SZM8-F1
#
_entry.id   AF-A0A3P8SZM8-F1
#
_cell.length_a   1.000
_cell.length_b   1.000
_cell.length_c   1.000
_cell.angle_alpha   90.00
_cell.angle_beta   90.00
_cell.angle_gamma   90.00
#
_symmetry.space_group_name_H-M   'P 1'
#
loop_
_entity.id
_entity.type
_entity.pdbx_description
1 polymer ?
#
loop_
_entity_poly.entity_id
_entity_poly.type
_entity_poly.pdbx_seq_one_letter_code
_entity_poly.pdbx_strand_id
1 'polypeptide(L)'
;IQQKKKNPQISENLENLQEENSNNSLTGVRHKLTRILNPAKLTPYLRQCKVMDEQDEDEVLNSTQYPLRISKAGRLLDILRGQGQRGLQAFMESLEFYHPDQYTQLTGEKEGPEGLTQFLLLEVRKLREQLRNSRMCERRLSQRCRMAEEERSRAEHKAQELRHERLQLERFG
;
A
#
# COMPACT_ATOMS: atom_id res chain seq x y z
N ILE A 1 28.88 -16.34 17.75
CA ILE A 1 27.56 -15.76 18.11
C ILE A 1 27.57 -14.33 17.59
N GLN A 2 26.96 -14.07 16.44
CA GLN A 2 26.91 -12.73 15.87
C GLN A 2 25.94 -11.89 16.70
N GLN A 3 26.45 -10.83 17.34
CA GLN A 3 25.63 -9.83 17.99
C GLN A 3 24.89 -9.08 16.86
N LYS A 4 23.57 -9.31 16.71
CA LYS A 4 22.70 -8.45 15.89
C LYS A 4 22.86 -7.04 16.45
N LYS A 5 23.59 -6.18 15.74
CA LYS A 5 23.70 -4.75 16.06
C LYS A 5 22.28 -4.20 16.14
N LYS A 6 21.88 -3.78 17.33
CA LYS A 6 20.63 -3.06 17.58
C LYS A 6 20.62 -1.85 16.65
N ASN A 7 19.73 -1.84 15.67
CA ASN A 7 19.62 -0.75 14.70
C ASN A 7 19.02 0.47 15.44
N PRO A 8 19.74 1.59 15.59
CA PRO A 8 19.30 2.72 16.43
C PRO A 8 18.01 3.40 15.93
N GLN A 9 17.64 3.20 14.66
CA GLN A 9 16.36 3.64 14.09
C GLN A 9 15.15 2.81 14.59
N ILE A 10 15.37 1.56 14.99
CA ILE A 10 14.32 0.72 15.61
C ILE A 10 13.99 1.27 17.00
N SER A 11 14.99 1.71 17.77
CA SER A 11 14.73 2.40 19.04
C SER A 11 13.95 3.70 18.85
N GLU A 12 14.31 4.52 17.86
CA GLU A 12 13.67 5.82 17.60
C GLU A 12 12.22 5.67 17.10
N ASN A 13 11.93 4.69 16.24
CA ASN A 13 10.55 4.38 15.81
C ASN A 13 9.71 3.69 16.91
N LEU A 14 10.35 2.95 17.83
CA LEU A 14 9.70 2.38 19.02
C LEU A 14 9.44 3.41 20.12
N GLU A 15 10.30 4.43 20.24
CA GLU A 15 10.09 5.62 21.09
C GLU A 15 8.97 6.50 20.52
N ASN A 16 8.87 6.62 19.19
CA ASN A 16 7.74 7.30 18.54
C ASN A 16 6.39 6.57 18.70
N LEU A 17 6.36 5.26 18.99
CA LEU A 17 5.14 4.58 19.45
C LEU A 17 4.75 4.93 20.89
N GLN A 18 5.70 5.46 21.68
CA GLN A 18 5.48 5.97 23.04
C GLN A 18 5.18 7.48 23.04
N GLU A 19 5.70 8.28 22.10
CA GLU A 19 5.60 9.75 22.14
C GLU A 19 4.71 10.43 21.07
N GLU A 20 4.40 9.82 19.91
CA GLU A 20 3.50 10.45 18.91
C GLU A 20 2.01 10.11 19.18
N ASN A 21 1.55 10.69 20.29
CA ASN A 21 0.19 10.61 20.81
C ASN A 21 -0.64 11.80 20.30
N SER A 22 -1.08 11.74 19.04
CA SER A 22 -2.22 12.52 18.56
C SER A 22 -3.40 11.57 18.32
N ASN A 23 -4.42 11.64 19.19
CA ASN A 23 -5.56 10.73 19.41
C ASN A 23 -6.42 10.31 18.19
N ASN A 24 -6.01 10.61 16.95
CA ASN A 24 -6.67 10.16 15.72
C ASN A 24 -5.93 8.99 15.02
N SER A 25 -4.65 8.73 15.35
CA SER A 25 -3.81 7.67 14.75
C SER A 25 -3.86 6.35 15.54
N LEU A 26 -3.87 6.43 16.87
CA LEU A 26 -3.68 5.30 17.77
C LEU A 26 -4.83 4.28 17.74
N THR A 27 -6.05 4.78 17.57
CA THR A 27 -7.26 3.98 17.27
C THR A 27 -7.16 3.29 15.91
N GLY A 28 -6.55 3.94 14.92
CA GLY A 28 -6.37 3.39 13.57
C GLY A 28 -5.38 2.22 13.53
N VAL A 29 -4.24 2.34 14.20
CA VAL A 29 -3.23 1.26 14.29
C VAL A 29 -3.79 0.07 15.08
N ARG A 30 -4.39 0.32 16.25
CA ARG A 30 -5.03 -0.74 17.05
C ARG A 30 -6.12 -1.47 16.27
N HIS A 31 -6.99 -0.72 15.57
CA HIS A 31 -8.06 -1.32 14.77
C HIS A 31 -7.52 -2.19 13.62
N LYS A 32 -6.45 -1.74 12.95
CA LYS A 32 -5.78 -2.55 11.92
C LYS A 32 -5.20 -3.84 12.53
N LEU A 33 -4.49 -3.72 13.65
CA LEU A 33 -3.87 -4.84 14.35
C LEU A 33 -4.89 -5.89 14.80
N THR A 34 -5.96 -5.50 15.50
CA THR A 34 -6.94 -6.46 16.02
C THR A 34 -7.68 -7.22 14.90
N ARG A 35 -7.78 -6.66 13.70
CA ARG A 35 -8.34 -7.35 12.52
C ARG A 35 -7.42 -8.41 11.93
N ILE A 36 -6.10 -8.29 12.06
CA ILE A 36 -5.13 -9.22 11.44
C ILE A 36 -4.61 -10.26 12.43
N LEU A 37 -4.53 -9.93 13.72
CA LEU A 37 -3.91 -10.79 14.73
C LEU A 37 -4.77 -12.03 15.01
N ASN A 38 -4.12 -13.18 15.08
CA ASN A 38 -4.72 -14.39 15.63
C ASN A 38 -4.03 -14.70 16.97
N PRO A 39 -4.68 -14.40 18.12
CA PRO A 39 -4.07 -14.60 19.44
C PRO A 39 -3.51 -16.00 19.65
N ALA A 40 -4.22 -17.06 19.21
CA ALA A 40 -3.78 -18.45 19.38
C ALA A 40 -2.46 -18.78 18.68
N LYS A 41 -2.03 -17.99 17.67
CA LYS A 41 -0.72 -18.14 17.04
C LYS A 41 0.40 -17.46 17.80
N LEU A 42 0.07 -16.44 18.59
CA LEU A 42 1.05 -15.56 19.24
C LEU A 42 1.28 -15.95 20.70
N THR A 43 0.24 -16.39 21.42
CA THR A 43 0.33 -16.71 22.85
C THR A 43 1.45 -17.71 23.20
N PRO A 44 1.76 -18.76 22.39
CA PRO A 44 2.86 -19.67 22.73
C PRO A 44 4.23 -18.97 22.75
N TYR A 45 4.49 -18.09 21.78
CA TYR A 45 5.73 -17.32 21.72
C TYR A 45 5.81 -16.29 22.85
N LEU A 46 4.69 -15.60 23.12
CA LEU A 46 4.64 -14.57 24.16
C LEU A 46 4.83 -15.16 25.58
N ARG A 47 4.35 -16.40 25.81
CA ARG A 47 4.66 -17.17 27.02
C ARG A 47 6.14 -17.54 27.11
N GLN A 48 6.75 -17.99 26.01
CA GLN A 48 8.19 -18.28 25.96
C GLN A 48 9.03 -17.04 26.31
N CYS A 49 8.62 -15.85 25.86
CA CYS A 49 9.25 -14.57 26.19
C CYS A 49 8.99 -14.07 27.63
N LYS A 50 8.13 -14.76 28.40
CA LYS A 50 7.73 -14.37 29.76
C LYS A 50 7.15 -12.95 29.83
N VAL A 51 6.37 -12.59 28.81
CA VAL A 51 5.55 -11.35 28.77
C VAL A 51 4.05 -11.65 28.93
N MET A 52 3.72 -12.93 29.06
CA MET A 52 2.39 -13.45 29.28
C MET A 52 2.55 -14.76 30.04
N ASP A 53 1.66 -15.06 30.98
CA ASP A 53 1.63 -16.34 31.67
C ASP A 53 0.47 -17.24 31.21
N GLU A 54 0.24 -18.34 31.92
CA GLU A 54 -0.86 -19.28 31.61
C GLU A 54 -2.24 -18.68 31.83
N GLN A 55 -2.36 -17.85 32.87
CA GLN A 55 -3.63 -17.25 33.24
C GLN A 55 -4.01 -16.17 32.22
N ASP A 56 -3.05 -15.34 31.82
CA ASP A 56 -3.22 -14.37 30.75
C ASP A 56 -3.59 -15.04 29.42
N GLU A 57 -2.95 -16.17 29.08
CA GLU A 57 -3.29 -16.93 27.86
C GLU A 57 -4.71 -17.49 27.92
N ASP A 58 -5.11 -18.09 29.04
CA ASP A 58 -6.46 -18.61 29.22
C ASP A 58 -7.51 -17.48 29.17
N GLU A 59 -7.20 -16.32 29.77
CA GLU A 59 -8.06 -15.14 29.69
C GLU A 59 -8.26 -14.67 28.24
N VAL A 60 -7.22 -14.69 27.42
CA VAL A 60 -7.29 -14.29 26.02
C VAL A 60 -8.00 -15.34 25.16
N LEU A 61 -7.71 -16.63 25.36
CA LEU A 61 -8.17 -17.69 24.46
C LEU A 61 -9.54 -18.26 24.84
N ASN A 62 -9.87 -18.35 26.13
CA ASN A 62 -11.00 -19.14 26.61
C ASN A 62 -12.05 -18.31 27.36
N SER A 63 -11.74 -17.08 27.79
CA SER A 63 -12.71 -16.21 28.47
C SER A 63 -13.96 -15.93 27.64
N THR A 64 -15.12 -16.03 28.29
CA THR A 64 -16.42 -15.65 27.69
C THR A 64 -16.59 -14.13 27.53
N GLN A 65 -15.73 -13.33 28.17
CA GLN A 65 -15.75 -11.86 28.05
C GLN A 65 -15.32 -11.38 26.65
N TYR A 66 -14.55 -12.20 25.91
CA TYR A 66 -14.03 -11.86 24.59
C TYR A 66 -14.47 -12.90 23.55
N PRO A 67 -15.77 -12.96 23.20
CA PRO A 67 -16.31 -14.03 22.35
C PRO A 67 -15.77 -13.98 20.91
N LEU A 68 -15.33 -12.80 20.45
CA LEU A 68 -14.84 -12.60 19.09
C LEU A 68 -13.32 -12.53 19.05
N ARG A 69 -12.71 -13.08 17.98
CA ARG A 69 -11.25 -13.00 17.74
C ARG A 69 -10.71 -11.57 17.86
N ILE A 70 -11.45 -10.58 17.34
CA ILE A 70 -11.04 -9.17 17.38
C ILE A 70 -10.98 -8.64 18.83
N SER A 71 -11.91 -9.06 19.68
CA SER A 71 -11.92 -8.71 21.11
C SER A 71 -10.79 -9.42 21.85
N LYS A 72 -10.52 -10.69 21.54
CA LYS A 72 -9.36 -11.44 22.08
C LYS A 72 -8.03 -10.78 21.70
N ALA A 73 -7.89 -10.34 20.45
CA ALA A 73 -6.74 -9.60 19.98
C ALA A 73 -6.61 -8.23 20.69
N GLY A 74 -7.73 -7.55 20.96
CA GLY A 74 -7.75 -6.33 21.76
C GLY A 74 -7.20 -6.58 23.16
N ARG A 75 -7.68 -7.63 23.84
CA ARG A 75 -7.21 -7.99 25.18
C ARG A 75 -5.73 -8.35 25.20
N LEU A 76 -5.27 -9.13 24.23
CA LEU A 76 -3.86 -9.47 24.06
C LEU A 76 -2.98 -8.21 24.00
N LEU A 77 -3.38 -7.20 23.22
CA LEU A 77 -2.64 -5.95 23.11
C LEU A 77 -2.62 -5.16 24.43
N ASP A 78 -3.69 -5.22 25.23
CA ASP A 78 -3.75 -4.56 26.53
C ASP A 78 -2.81 -5.21 27.55
N ILE A 79 -2.72 -6.55 27.56
CA ILE A 79 -1.77 -7.30 28.40
C ILE A 79 -0.33 -6.92 28.02
N LEU A 80 -0.01 -6.97 26.73
CA LEU A 80 1.34 -6.65 26.24
C LEU A 80 1.73 -5.19 26.51
N ARG A 81 0.76 -4.27 26.45
CA ARG A 81 0.97 -2.87 26.85
C ARG A 81 1.33 -2.74 28.33
N GLY A 82 0.68 -3.52 29.20
CA GLY A 82 0.99 -3.56 30.64
C GLY A 82 2.43 -4.02 30.95
N GLN A 83 3.06 -4.77 30.05
CA GLN A 83 4.44 -5.25 30.17
C GLN A 83 5.49 -4.23 29.66
N GLY A 84 5.06 -3.04 29.22
CA GLY A 84 5.93 -1.97 28.75
C GLY A 84 6.84 -2.39 27.58
N GLN A 85 8.10 -1.96 27.62
CA GLN A 85 9.05 -2.19 26.52
C GLN A 85 9.28 -3.67 26.21
N ARG A 86 9.25 -4.53 27.23
CA ARG A 86 9.42 -5.98 27.04
C ARG A 86 8.24 -6.59 26.27
N GLY A 87 7.01 -6.16 26.60
CA GLY A 87 5.81 -6.58 25.87
C GLY A 87 5.79 -6.11 24.43
N LEU A 88 6.18 -4.85 24.20
CA LEU A 88 6.31 -4.30 22.85
C LEU A 88 7.35 -5.06 22.03
N GLN A 89 8.54 -5.31 22.59
CA GLN A 89 9.58 -6.06 21.89
C GLN A 89 9.13 -7.47 21.51
N ALA A 90 8.57 -8.22 22.47
CA ALA A 90 8.08 -9.58 22.21
C ALA A 90 6.93 -9.59 21.19
N PHE A 91 6.07 -8.56 21.20
CA PHE A 91 5.03 -8.38 20.18
C PHE A 91 5.63 -8.19 18.79
N MET A 92 6.61 -7.31 18.65
CA MET A 92 7.28 -7.05 17.37
C MET A 92 8.00 -8.30 16.84
N GLU A 93 8.71 -9.03 17.69
CA GLU A 93 9.34 -10.30 17.31
C GLU A 93 8.30 -11.35 16.88
N SER A 94 7.16 -11.42 17.58
CA SER A 94 6.06 -12.31 17.19
C SER A 94 5.44 -11.93 15.84
N LEU A 95 5.34 -10.62 15.54
CA LEU A 95 4.87 -10.14 14.26
C LEU A 95 5.86 -10.47 13.14
N GLU A 96 7.16 -10.29 13.36
CA GLU A 96 8.21 -10.66 12.39
C GLU A 96 8.11 -12.15 12.02
N PHE A 97 7.87 -13.01 13.01
CA PHE A 97 7.80 -14.46 12.81
C PHE A 97 6.49 -14.94 12.17
N TYR A 98 5.33 -14.48 12.66
CA TYR A 98 4.02 -15.02 12.25
C TYR A 98 3.29 -14.17 11.20
N HIS A 99 3.68 -12.90 11.05
CA HIS A 99 2.98 -11.88 10.26
C HIS A 99 3.98 -10.91 9.58
N PRO A 100 4.92 -11.41 8.74
CA PRO A 100 6.06 -10.65 8.24
C PRO A 100 5.66 -9.45 7.38
N ASP A 101 4.57 -9.54 6.60
CA ASP A 101 4.08 -8.42 5.81
C ASP A 101 3.51 -7.30 6.67
N GLN A 102 2.91 -7.64 7.82
CA GLN A 102 2.33 -6.69 8.75
C GLN A 102 3.41 -6.07 9.64
N TYR A 103 4.40 -6.86 10.04
CA TYR A 103 5.63 -6.36 10.65
C TYR A 103 6.28 -5.31 9.74
N THR A 104 6.50 -5.65 8.48
CA THR A 104 7.05 -4.73 7.46
C THR A 104 6.25 -3.44 7.34
N GLN A 105 4.92 -3.51 7.32
CA GLN A 105 4.06 -2.33 7.22
C GLN A 105 4.12 -1.44 8.47
N LEU A 106 4.36 -2.02 9.65
CA LEU A 106 4.45 -1.29 10.91
C LEU A 106 5.84 -0.72 11.16
N THR A 107 6.90 -1.44 10.77
CA THR A 107 8.29 -1.03 10.98
C THR A 107 8.86 -0.24 9.81
N GLY A 108 8.25 -0.34 8.63
CA GLY A 108 8.85 0.13 7.40
C GLY A 108 10.09 -0.66 6.99
N GLU A 109 10.36 -1.87 7.51
CA GLU A 109 11.65 -2.55 7.28
C GLU A 109 11.93 -2.98 5.83
N LYS A 110 10.91 -3.07 4.96
CA LYS A 110 11.16 -3.17 3.50
C LYS A 110 11.61 -1.83 2.89
N GLU A 111 11.67 -0.74 3.63
CA GLU A 111 12.30 0.51 3.21
C GLU A 111 13.82 0.55 3.51
N GLY A 112 14.42 -0.60 3.81
CA GLY A 112 15.87 -0.76 3.63
C GLY A 112 16.28 -0.48 2.16
N PRO A 113 17.56 -0.21 1.89
CA PRO A 113 18.06 0.11 0.54
C PRO A 113 17.63 -0.91 -0.53
N GLU A 114 17.43 -2.17 -0.14
CA GLU A 114 16.98 -3.25 -1.02
C GLU A 114 15.53 -3.10 -1.48
N GLY A 115 14.60 -2.74 -0.58
CA GLY A 115 13.20 -2.58 -0.96
C GLY A 115 12.87 -1.20 -1.53
N LEU A 116 13.63 -0.15 -1.16
CA LEU A 116 13.64 1.11 -1.91
C LEU A 116 14.10 0.90 -3.36
N THR A 117 15.16 0.12 -3.56
CA THR A 117 15.63 -0.25 -4.91
C THR A 117 14.56 -1.04 -5.66
N GLN A 118 13.89 -2.01 -5.01
CA GLN A 118 12.81 -2.78 -5.63
C GLN A 118 11.62 -1.91 -6.01
N PHE A 119 11.19 -1.00 -5.12
CA PHE A 119 10.12 -0.05 -5.39
C PHE A 119 10.47 0.85 -6.59
N LEU A 120 11.66 1.43 -6.59
CA LEU A 120 12.12 2.27 -7.69
C LEU A 120 12.19 1.51 -9.02
N LEU A 121 12.66 0.25 -9.01
CA LEU A 121 12.66 -0.62 -10.19
C LEU A 121 11.24 -0.87 -10.73
N LEU A 122 10.26 -1.08 -9.84
CA LEU A 122 8.87 -1.26 -10.21
C LEU A 122 8.28 0.03 -10.80
N GLU A 123 8.53 1.18 -10.18
CA GLU A 123 8.00 2.46 -10.68
C GLU A 123 8.64 2.83 -12.03
N VAL A 124 9.93 2.59 -12.21
CA VAL A 124 10.61 2.77 -13.51
C VAL A 124 10.00 1.88 -14.59
N ARG A 125 9.68 0.62 -14.28
CA ARG A 125 9.02 -0.28 -15.25
C ARG A 125 7.65 0.25 -15.65
N LYS A 126 6.85 0.68 -14.66
CA LYS A 126 5.52 1.26 -14.89
C LYS A 126 5.57 2.53 -15.73
N LEU A 127 6.50 3.45 -15.44
CA LEU A 127 6.70 4.68 -16.21
C LEU A 127 7.12 4.38 -17.66
N ARG A 128 7.99 3.39 -17.88
CA ARG A 128 8.38 2.96 -19.23
C ARG A 128 7.19 2.42 -20.02
N GLU A 129 6.32 1.65 -19.38
CA GLU A 129 5.11 1.12 -20.01
C GLU A 129 4.11 2.23 -20.34
N GLN A 130 3.89 3.17 -19.42
CA GLN A 130 3.06 4.36 -19.68
C GLN A 130 3.59 5.19 -20.85
N LEU A 131 4.90 5.43 -20.92
CA LEU A 131 5.52 6.15 -22.02
C LEU A 131 5.34 5.42 -23.36
N ARG A 132 5.49 4.09 -23.37
CA ARG A 132 5.26 3.26 -24.56
C ARG A 132 3.80 3.37 -25.04
N ASN A 133 2.85 3.31 -24.12
CA ASN A 133 1.42 3.42 -24.42
C ASN A 133 1.06 4.82 -24.92
N SER A 134 1.60 5.87 -24.29
CA SER A 134 1.42 7.26 -24.73
C SER A 134 1.90 7.47 -26.16
N ARG A 135 3.13 7.00 -26.48
CA ARG A 135 3.68 7.07 -27.85
C ARG A 135 2.84 6.30 -28.88
N MET A 136 2.27 5.15 -28.49
CA MET A 136 1.38 4.40 -29.37
C MET A 136 0.08 5.18 -29.66
N CYS A 137 -0.52 5.76 -28.62
CA CYS A 137 -1.71 6.59 -28.75
C CYS A 137 -1.44 7.83 -29.62
N GLU A 138 -0.32 8.52 -29.42
CA GLU A 138 0.11 9.68 -30.20
C GLU A 138 0.26 9.34 -31.69
N ARG A 139 0.92 8.22 -32.01
CA ARG A 139 1.05 7.75 -33.41
C ARG A 139 -0.30 7.48 -34.05
N ARG A 140 -1.22 6.83 -33.31
CA ARG A 140 -2.57 6.54 -33.81
C ARG A 140 -3.38 7.81 -34.04
N LEU A 141 -3.31 8.78 -33.13
CA LEU A 141 -3.95 10.07 -33.29
C LEU A 141 -3.37 10.84 -34.49
N SER A 142 -2.05 10.89 -34.60
CA SER A 142 -1.37 11.55 -35.73
C SER A 142 -1.81 10.96 -37.08
N GLN A 143 -1.93 9.62 -37.16
CA GLN A 143 -2.43 8.97 -38.37
C GLN A 143 -3.87 9.36 -38.69
N ARG A 144 -4.74 9.41 -37.67
CA ARG A 144 -6.13 9.83 -37.84
C ARG A 144 -6.25 11.29 -38.28
N CYS A 145 -5.44 12.19 -37.73
CA CYS A 145 -5.42 13.60 -38.13
C CYS A 145 -5.01 13.74 -39.59
N ARG A 146 -3.95 13.05 -40.04
CA ARG A 146 -3.54 13.07 -41.45
C ARG A 146 -4.66 12.61 -42.39
N MET A 147 -5.30 11.48 -42.08
CA MET A 147 -6.43 10.98 -42.88
C MET A 147 -7.59 11.98 -42.92
N ALA A 148 -7.91 12.62 -41.78
CA ALA A 148 -8.97 13.61 -41.71
C ALA A 148 -8.64 14.89 -42.50
N GLU A 149 -7.38 15.33 -42.49
CA GLU A 149 -6.90 16.46 -43.28
C GLU A 149 -6.96 16.17 -44.78
N GLU A 150 -6.59 14.97 -45.21
CA GLU A 150 -6.71 14.54 -46.60
C GLU A 150 -8.16 14.53 -47.09
N GLU A 151 -9.08 13.96 -46.30
CA GLU A 151 -10.52 13.95 -46.64
C GLU A 151 -11.11 15.36 -46.64
N ARG A 152 -10.71 16.22 -45.70
CA ARG A 152 -11.11 17.63 -45.69
C ARG A 152 -10.63 18.34 -46.95
N SER A 153 -9.37 18.17 -47.35
CA SER A 153 -8.81 18.80 -48.55
C SER A 153 -9.55 18.35 -49.82
N ARG A 154 -9.87 17.06 -49.93
CA ARG A 154 -10.68 16.52 -51.04
C ARG A 154 -12.09 17.13 -51.08
N ALA A 155 -12.75 17.23 -49.93
CA ALA A 155 -14.07 17.83 -49.83
C ALA A 155 -14.05 19.33 -50.18
N GLU A 156 -13.03 20.07 -49.74
CA GLU A 156 -12.84 21.49 -50.07
C GLU A 156 -12.64 21.70 -51.57
N HIS A 157 -11.82 20.86 -52.22
CA HIS A 157 -11.62 20.91 -53.67
C HIS A 157 -12.92 20.67 -54.44
N LYS A 158 -13.64 19.58 -54.10
CA LYS A 158 -14.93 19.26 -54.72
C LYS A 158 -15.97 20.37 -54.52
N ALA A 159 -15.98 21.00 -53.35
CA ALA A 159 -16.87 22.12 -53.08
C ALA A 159 -16.50 23.37 -53.90
N GLN A 160 -15.22 23.62 -54.17
CA GLN A 160 -14.78 24.70 -55.05
C GLN A 160 -15.21 24.45 -56.50
N GLU A 161 -15.03 23.22 -57.01
CA GLU A 161 -15.46 22.83 -58.36
C GLU A 161 -16.96 23.04 -58.56
N LEU A 162 -17.78 22.52 -57.64
CA LEU A 162 -19.25 22.67 -57.70
C LEU A 162 -19.69 24.14 -57.63
N ARG A 163 -18.99 24.97 -56.83
CA ARG A 163 -19.26 26.42 -56.80
C ARG A 163 -18.94 27.06 -58.15
N HIS A 164 -17.84 26.65 -58.78
CA HIS A 164 -17.46 27.19 -60.07
C HIS A 164 -18.46 26.80 -61.17
N GLU A 165 -18.86 25.52 -61.20
CA GLU A 165 -19.89 25.00 -62.12
C GLU A 165 -21.23 25.73 -61.95
N ARG A 166 -21.69 25.92 -60.71
CA ARG A 166 -22.93 26.67 -60.43
C ARG A 166 -22.87 28.10 -60.98
N LEU A 167 -21.75 28.80 -60.76
CA LEU A 167 -21.56 30.17 -61.27
C LEU A 167 -21.42 30.23 -62.80
N GLN A 168 -21.01 29.14 -63.46
CA GLN A 168 -21.03 29.08 -64.92
C GLN A 168 -22.47 28.89 -65.42
N LEU A 169 -23.23 27.97 -64.83
CA LEU A 169 -24.63 27.74 -65.16
C LEU A 169 -25.49 29.00 -64.97
N GLU A 170 -25.31 29.73 -63.86
CA GLU A 170 -26.01 31.01 -63.59
C GLU A 170 -25.64 32.13 -64.57
N ARG A 171 -24.54 32.02 -65.31
CA ARG A 171 -24.10 33.01 -66.32
C ARG A 171 -24.58 32.70 -67.74
N PHE A 172 -24.94 31.44 -68.01
CA PHE A 172 -25.34 30.97 -69.34
C PHE A 172 -26.80 30.52 -69.42
N GLY A 173 -27.55 30.54 -68.31
CA GLY A 173 -29.00 30.35 -68.26
C GLY A 173 -29.73 31.66 -67.99
#